data_AF-A0A7S1K9Q3-F1
#
_entry.id   AF-A0A7S1K9Q3-F1
#
_cell.length_a   1.000
_cell.length_b   1.000
_cell.length_c   1.000
_cell.angle_alpha   90.00
_cell.angle_beta   90.00
_cell.angle_gamma   90.00
#
_symmetry.space_group_name_H-M   'P 1'
#
loop_
_entity.id
_entity.type
_entity.pdbx_description
1 polymer ?
#
loop_
_entity_poly.entity_id
_entity_poly.type
_entity_poly.pdbx_seq_one_letter_code
_entity_poly.pdbx_strand_id
1 'polypeptide(L)'
;TLWLACSDPHVYYLIPLLLANGGILAFVNGDFSAAVVTPLLSPAATALIIGVFFGVNALMSLLWGLIIHGRYMRRWSVFVTAAVCQGLVLIYLLIQRAVEPPNFTMDTKADRWMEVRTPRVWDWVVMLVSAVLLGAGDSVFESQLSAVFQTFFHVHDASPTPPSSPTIAPAAGPTSSAASPSHPDPGIMDPSERLLAAMAQIGLWRSVGQAVQFFLSAAMARWLGA
;
A
#
# COMPACT_ATOMS: atom_id res chain seq x y z
N THR A 1 -9.21 4.89 -25.99
CA THR A 1 -8.52 5.23 -24.73
C THR A 1 -7.82 4.03 -24.11
N LEU A 2 -8.49 2.90 -23.86
CA LEU A 2 -7.85 1.67 -23.36
C LEU A 2 -6.71 1.15 -24.25
N TRP A 3 -6.93 1.14 -25.58
CA TRP A 3 -5.88 0.77 -26.56
C TRP A 3 -4.64 1.67 -26.49
N LEU A 4 -4.83 2.98 -26.27
CA LEU A 4 -3.72 3.92 -26.15
C LEU A 4 -2.92 3.66 -24.86
N ALA A 5 -3.62 3.38 -23.74
CA ALA A 5 -2.99 3.03 -22.47
C ALA A 5 -2.20 1.71 -22.57
N CYS A 6 -2.67 0.73 -23.34
CA CYS A 6 -1.96 -0.53 -23.58
C CYS A 6 -0.80 -0.42 -24.58
N SER A 7 -0.63 0.72 -25.25
CA SER A 7 0.43 0.92 -26.24
C SER A 7 1.71 1.53 -25.65
N ASP A 8 1.64 2.07 -24.42
CA ASP A 8 2.79 2.68 -23.76
C ASP A 8 3.70 1.60 -23.13
N PRO A 9 5.00 1.53 -23.49
CA PRO A 9 5.94 0.57 -22.91
C PRO A 9 6.03 0.63 -21.38
N HIS A 10 5.77 1.78 -20.75
CA HIS A 10 5.82 1.92 -19.30
C HIS A 10 4.66 1.20 -18.60
N VAL A 11 3.48 1.15 -19.24
CA VAL A 11 2.29 0.49 -18.70
C VAL A 11 2.49 -1.02 -18.64
N TYR A 12 3.26 -1.61 -19.57
CA TYR A 12 3.60 -3.04 -19.53
C TYR A 12 4.30 -3.47 -18.24
N TYR A 13 5.16 -2.61 -17.68
CA TYR A 13 5.85 -2.92 -16.42
C TYR A 13 4.96 -2.71 -15.19
N LEU A 14 3.91 -1.90 -15.30
CA LEU A 14 2.98 -1.62 -14.20
C LEU A 14 1.87 -2.68 -14.08
N ILE A 15 1.51 -3.35 -15.18
CA ILE A 15 0.48 -4.39 -15.17
C ILE A 15 0.79 -5.53 -14.18
N PRO A 16 1.97 -6.17 -14.18
CA PRO A 16 2.29 -7.22 -13.21
C PRO A 16 2.24 -6.72 -11.77
N LEU A 17 2.60 -5.46 -11.55
CA LEU A 17 2.68 -4.84 -10.24
C LEU A 17 1.27 -4.54 -9.69
N LEU A 18 0.35 -4.09 -10.55
CA LEU A 18 -1.07 -3.98 -10.26
C LEU A 18 -1.70 -5.35 -9.95
N LEU A 19 -1.38 -6.37 -10.76
CA LEU A 19 -1.90 -7.73 -10.56
C LEU A 19 -1.37 -8.35 -9.26
N ALA A 20 -0.09 -8.14 -8.93
CA ALA A 20 0.48 -8.60 -7.67
C ALA A 20 -0.23 -7.97 -6.47
N ASN A 21 -0.44 -6.65 -6.50
CA ASN A 21 -1.15 -5.94 -5.44
C ASN A 21 -2.60 -6.44 -5.28
N GLY A 22 -3.35 -6.51 -6.39
CA GLY A 22 -4.73 -7.01 -6.38
C GLY A 22 -4.82 -8.47 -5.93
N GLY A 23 -3.83 -9.30 -6.31
CA GLY A 23 -3.73 -10.69 -5.91
C GLY A 23 -3.50 -10.86 -4.41
N ILE A 24 -2.64 -10.04 -3.80
CA ILE A 24 -2.42 -10.05 -2.34
C ILE A 24 -3.69 -9.62 -1.59
N LEU A 25 -4.37 -8.56 -2.03
CA LEU A 25 -5.64 -8.14 -1.43
C LEU A 25 -6.74 -9.21 -1.56
N ALA A 26 -6.82 -9.88 -2.70
CA ALA A 26 -7.75 -10.98 -2.91
C ALA A 26 -7.41 -12.18 -2.00
N PHE A 27 -6.13 -12.51 -1.88
CA PHE A 27 -5.64 -13.54 -0.96
C PHE A 27 -5.98 -13.20 0.49
N VAL A 28 -5.70 -11.97 0.95
CA VAL A 28 -5.97 -11.55 2.34
C VAL A 28 -7.46 -11.61 2.67
N ASN A 29 -8.32 -11.11 1.77
CA ASN A 29 -9.76 -11.09 2.00
C ASN A 29 -10.43 -12.46 1.81
N GLY A 30 -9.87 -13.33 0.95
CA GLY A 30 -10.40 -14.66 0.65
C GLY A 30 -9.68 -15.77 1.39
N ASP A 31 -8.57 -16.24 0.84
CA ASP A 31 -7.90 -17.46 1.29
C ASP A 31 -7.25 -17.32 2.67
N PHE A 32 -6.61 -16.20 2.97
CA PHE A 32 -6.00 -15.98 4.27
C PHE A 32 -7.05 -15.99 5.39
N SER A 33 -8.16 -15.29 5.20
CA SER A 33 -9.24 -15.20 6.20
C SER A 33 -9.93 -16.56 6.40
N ALA A 34 -10.33 -17.22 5.30
CA ALA A 34 -11.15 -18.43 5.34
C ALA A 34 -10.34 -19.72 5.48
N ALA A 35 -9.17 -19.83 4.83
CA ALA A 35 -8.38 -21.05 4.78
C ALA A 35 -7.24 -21.10 5.79
N VAL A 36 -6.79 -19.94 6.31
CA VAL A 36 -5.67 -19.85 7.27
C VAL A 36 -6.15 -19.42 8.65
N VAL A 37 -6.72 -18.22 8.79
CA VAL A 37 -7.05 -17.64 10.10
C VAL A 37 -8.22 -18.36 10.75
N THR A 38 -9.32 -18.60 10.02
CA THR A 38 -10.52 -19.24 10.58
C THR A 38 -10.24 -20.64 11.12
N PRO A 39 -9.55 -21.55 10.40
CA PRO A 39 -9.24 -22.88 10.89
C PRO A 39 -8.21 -22.90 12.04
N LEU A 40 -7.41 -21.86 12.22
CA LEU A 40 -6.40 -21.79 13.27
C LEU A 40 -6.88 -21.07 14.54
N LEU A 41 -7.65 -19.99 14.43
CA LEU A 41 -7.97 -19.13 15.58
C LEU A 41 -9.45 -19.06 15.93
N SER A 42 -10.31 -18.85 14.93
CA SER A 42 -11.78 -18.80 14.99
C SER A 42 -12.32 -17.80 13.95
N PRO A 43 -13.62 -17.87 13.59
CA PRO A 43 -14.28 -16.84 12.79
C PRO A 43 -14.19 -15.44 13.42
N ALA A 44 -14.38 -15.31 14.74
CA ALA A 44 -14.32 -14.03 15.44
C ALA A 44 -12.92 -13.39 15.38
N ALA A 45 -11.86 -14.19 15.48
CA ALA A 45 -10.49 -13.72 15.36
C ALA A 45 -10.17 -13.14 13.96
N THR A 46 -10.86 -13.62 12.93
CA THR A 46 -10.62 -13.21 11.53
C THR A 46 -10.84 -11.71 11.34
N ALA A 47 -11.90 -11.16 11.90
CA ALA A 47 -12.16 -9.72 11.78
C ALA A 47 -11.09 -8.88 12.49
N LEU A 48 -10.57 -9.36 13.63
CA LEU A 48 -9.46 -8.70 14.33
C LEU A 48 -8.17 -8.73 13.51
N ILE A 49 -7.82 -9.88 12.93
CA ILE A 49 -6.61 -10.03 12.11
C ILE A 49 -6.69 -9.16 10.84
N ILE A 50 -7.83 -9.12 10.17
CA ILE A 50 -8.06 -8.26 9.00
C ILE A 50 -8.02 -6.77 9.41
N GLY A 51 -8.60 -6.41 10.56
CA GLY A 51 -8.52 -5.06 11.10
C GLY A 51 -7.08 -4.62 11.37
N VAL A 52 -6.24 -5.50 11.92
CA VAL A 52 -4.80 -5.26 12.11
C VAL A 52 -4.09 -5.08 10.77
N PHE A 53 -4.37 -5.93 9.78
CA PHE A 53 -3.81 -5.81 8.43
C PHE A 53 -4.07 -4.42 7.83
N PHE A 54 -5.33 -3.96 7.80
CA PHE A 54 -5.68 -2.65 7.24
C PHE A 54 -5.16 -1.48 8.10
N GLY A 55 -5.14 -1.64 9.43
CA GLY A 55 -4.57 -0.64 10.34
C GLY A 55 -3.07 -0.44 10.10
N VAL A 56 -2.32 -1.54 9.96
CA VAL A 56 -0.89 -1.49 9.64
C VAL A 56 -0.65 -0.99 8.22
N ASN A 57 -1.48 -1.39 7.25
CA ASN A 57 -1.39 -0.89 5.89
C ASN A 57 -1.49 0.66 5.83
N ALA A 58 -2.49 1.22 6.51
CA ALA A 58 -2.66 2.68 6.62
C ALA A 58 -1.45 3.37 7.27
N LEU A 59 -0.98 2.83 8.40
CA LEU A 59 0.16 3.39 9.13
C LEU A 59 1.46 3.34 8.32
N MET A 60 1.74 2.19 7.70
CA MET A 60 2.95 1.98 6.92
C MET A 60 2.94 2.81 5.63
N SER A 61 1.78 3.04 5.00
CA SER A 61 1.66 3.95 3.86
C SER A 61 2.19 5.36 4.18
N LEU A 62 1.87 5.86 5.38
CA LEU A 62 2.40 7.14 5.87
C LEU A 62 3.91 7.08 6.11
N LEU A 63 4.39 6.02 6.78
CA LEU A 63 5.82 5.85 7.08
C LEU A 63 6.67 5.74 5.81
N TRP A 64 6.23 4.98 4.81
CA TRP A 64 6.93 4.88 3.52
C TRP A 64 6.98 6.23 2.81
N GLY A 65 5.90 7.01 2.86
CA GLY A 65 5.89 8.38 2.35
C GLY A 65 6.98 9.25 3.00
N LEU A 66 7.10 9.20 4.34
CA LEU A 66 8.12 9.94 5.08
C LEU A 66 9.55 9.46 4.76
N ILE A 67 9.77 8.15 4.70
CA ILE A 67 11.09 7.55 4.41
C ILE A 67 11.58 7.96 3.01
N ILE A 68 10.70 7.93 2.02
CA ILE A 68 11.03 8.25 0.63
C ILE A 68 11.25 9.75 0.47
N HIS A 69 10.43 10.59 1.12
CA HIS A 69 10.65 12.04 1.14
C HIS A 69 12.00 12.41 1.76
N GLY A 70 12.39 11.73 2.84
CA GLY A 70 13.70 11.89 3.48
C GLY A 70 14.91 11.39 2.67
N ARG A 71 14.71 10.87 1.45
CA ARG A 71 15.75 10.30 0.57
C ARG A 71 16.56 9.15 1.19
N TYR A 72 16.06 8.50 2.23
CA TYR A 72 16.74 7.40 2.91
C TYR A 72 16.76 6.10 2.08
N MET A 73 15.73 5.87 1.25
CA MET A 73 15.62 4.68 0.40
C MET A 73 15.21 5.04 -1.02
N ARG A 74 15.76 4.30 -2.00
CA ARG A 74 15.30 4.35 -3.39
C ARG A 74 13.98 3.59 -3.51
N ARG A 75 13.02 4.11 -4.29
CA ARG A 75 11.68 3.50 -4.50
C ARG A 75 11.75 2.01 -4.86
N TRP A 76 12.70 1.63 -5.71
CA TRP A 76 12.86 0.24 -6.16
C TRP A 76 13.24 -0.73 -5.02
N SER A 77 14.09 -0.29 -4.09
CA SER A 77 14.48 -1.09 -2.92
C SER A 77 13.29 -1.37 -2.00
N VAL A 78 12.35 -0.43 -1.90
CA VAL A 78 11.14 -0.59 -1.09
C VAL A 78 10.23 -1.68 -1.69
N PHE A 79 10.02 -1.67 -3.01
CA PHE A 79 9.26 -2.73 -3.70
C PHE A 79 9.86 -4.12 -3.52
N VAL A 80 11.18 -4.25 -3.71
CA VAL A 80 11.87 -5.54 -3.53
C VAL A 80 11.73 -6.03 -2.10
N THR A 81 11.91 -5.15 -1.12
CA THR A 81 11.78 -5.49 0.29
C THR A 81 10.36 -5.95 0.62
N ALA A 82 9.34 -5.25 0.12
CA ALA A 82 7.94 -5.64 0.29
C ALA A 82 7.65 -7.00 -0.34
N ALA A 83 8.07 -7.22 -1.59
CA ALA A 83 7.85 -8.48 -2.31
C ALA A 83 8.52 -9.67 -1.62
N VAL A 84 9.78 -9.51 -1.16
CA VAL A 84 10.50 -10.55 -0.43
C VAL A 84 9.82 -10.83 0.91
N CYS A 85 9.45 -9.79 1.66
CA CYS A 85 8.79 -9.94 2.95
C CYS A 85 7.45 -10.69 2.82
N GLN A 86 6.60 -10.29 1.88
CA GLN A 86 5.31 -10.94 1.62
C GLN A 86 5.50 -12.36 1.08
N GLY A 87 6.45 -12.58 0.16
CA GLY A 87 6.77 -13.90 -0.35
C GLY A 87 7.19 -14.88 0.76
N LEU A 88 8.03 -14.42 1.69
CA LEU A 88 8.43 -15.23 2.85
C LEU A 88 7.25 -15.56 3.76
N VAL A 89 6.35 -14.60 4.02
CA VAL A 89 5.13 -14.86 4.81
C VAL A 89 4.24 -15.87 4.10
N LEU A 90 4.01 -15.74 2.79
CA LEU A 90 3.19 -16.68 2.03
C LEU A 90 3.78 -18.10 2.06
N ILE A 91 5.09 -18.25 1.86
CA ILE A 91 5.77 -19.55 1.95
C ILE A 91 5.61 -20.12 3.36
N TYR A 92 5.80 -19.30 4.39
CA TYR A 92 5.63 -19.73 5.78
C TYR A 92 4.20 -20.20 6.06
N LEU A 93 3.18 -19.46 5.62
CA LEU A 93 1.78 -19.84 5.80
C LEU A 93 1.42 -21.13 5.06
N LEU A 94 1.99 -21.36 3.87
CA LEU A 94 1.84 -22.61 3.13
C LEU A 94 2.47 -23.80 3.88
N ILE A 95 3.68 -23.62 4.43
CA ILE A 95 4.34 -24.65 5.23
C ILE A 95 3.52 -24.94 6.49
N GLN A 96 3.07 -23.90 7.20
CA GLN A 96 2.25 -24.05 8.40
C GLN A 96 0.97 -24.83 8.07
N ARG A 97 0.30 -24.49 6.98
CA ARG A 97 -0.92 -25.17 6.53
C ARG A 97 -0.69 -26.64 6.19
N ALA A 98 0.49 -26.98 5.69
CA ALA A 98 0.85 -28.37 5.35
C ALA A 98 1.24 -29.20 6.58
N VAL A 99 1.82 -28.57 7.61
CA VAL A 99 2.39 -29.27 8.78
C VAL A 99 1.41 -29.36 9.95
N GLU A 100 0.63 -28.30 10.21
CA GLU A 100 -0.18 -28.21 11.42
C GLU A 100 -1.64 -28.60 11.16
N PRO A 101 -2.23 -29.48 12.01
CA PRO A 101 -3.65 -29.79 11.92
C PRO A 101 -4.50 -28.58 12.34
N PRO A 102 -5.69 -28.39 11.74
CA PRO A 102 -6.57 -27.27 12.05
C PRO A 102 -7.12 -27.35 13.48
N ASN A 103 -7.25 -26.19 14.14
CA ASN A 103 -7.86 -26.04 15.46
C ASN A 103 -9.40 -26.00 15.36
N PHE A 104 -9.93 -25.48 14.27
CA PHE A 104 -11.36 -25.41 13.96
C PHE A 104 -11.66 -26.12 12.64
N THR A 105 -12.76 -26.87 12.62
CA THR A 105 -13.26 -27.54 11.41
C THR A 105 -14.71 -27.17 11.17
N MET A 106 -15.09 -27.01 9.90
CA MET A 106 -16.47 -26.72 9.52
C MET A 106 -17.31 -28.00 9.63
N ASP A 107 -18.32 -27.99 10.50
CA ASP A 107 -19.35 -29.03 10.51
C ASP A 107 -20.35 -28.75 9.38
N THR A 108 -20.21 -29.49 8.27
CA THR A 108 -21.10 -29.36 7.11
C THR A 108 -22.57 -29.61 7.41
N LYS A 109 -22.92 -30.29 8.52
CA LYS A 109 -24.33 -30.55 8.86
C LYS A 109 -24.96 -29.39 9.63
N ALA A 110 -24.19 -28.77 10.51
CA ALA A 110 -24.66 -27.69 11.37
C ALA A 110 -24.27 -26.29 10.86
N ASP A 111 -23.58 -26.22 9.71
CA ASP A 111 -23.07 -25.01 9.07
C ASP A 111 -22.33 -24.09 10.06
N ARG A 112 -21.54 -24.71 10.94
CA ARG A 112 -20.85 -24.01 12.03
C ARG A 112 -19.43 -24.50 12.18
N TRP A 113 -18.55 -23.58 12.56
CA TRP A 113 -17.19 -23.91 12.95
C TRP A 113 -17.18 -24.55 14.33
N MET A 114 -16.67 -25.77 14.42
CA MET A 114 -16.50 -26.49 15.68
C MET A 114 -15.02 -26.49 16.08
N GLU A 115 -14.78 -26.16 17.34
CA GLU A 115 -13.45 -26.22 17.95
C GLU A 115 -13.05 -27.70 18.17
N VAL A 116 -11.98 -28.12 17.50
CA VAL A 116 -11.38 -29.44 17.65
C VAL A 116 -10.24 -29.39 18.67
N ARG A 117 -9.49 -28.28 18.67
CA ARG A 117 -8.36 -28.05 19.57
C ARG A 117 -8.30 -26.58 19.96
N THR A 118 -7.98 -26.31 21.22
CA THR A 118 -7.77 -24.95 21.72
C THR A 118 -6.57 -24.28 21.02
N PRO A 119 -6.73 -23.07 20.47
CA PRO A 119 -5.64 -22.35 19.83
C PRO A 119 -4.47 -22.09 20.77
N ARG A 120 -3.26 -22.31 20.28
CA ARG A 120 -2.05 -21.99 21.05
C ARG A 120 -1.80 -20.49 20.97
N VAL A 121 -1.15 -19.94 22.01
CA VAL A 121 -0.70 -18.53 22.00
C VAL A 121 0.22 -18.26 20.80
N TRP A 122 1.00 -19.26 20.39
CA TRP A 122 1.87 -19.16 19.22
C TRP A 122 1.09 -18.93 17.92
N ASP A 123 -0.06 -19.61 17.75
CA ASP A 123 -0.91 -19.45 16.56
C ASP A 123 -1.37 -17.98 16.43
N TRP A 124 -1.73 -17.36 17.55
CA TRP A 124 -2.10 -15.94 17.60
C TRP A 124 -0.95 -15.01 17.22
N VAL A 125 0.22 -15.22 17.81
CA VAL A 125 1.42 -14.41 17.54
C VAL A 125 1.78 -14.51 16.05
N VAL A 126 1.79 -15.73 15.50
CA VAL A 126 2.12 -15.98 14.10
C VAL A 126 1.13 -15.30 13.15
N MET A 127 -0.18 -15.42 13.41
CA MET A 127 -1.21 -14.78 12.57
C MET A 127 -1.13 -13.25 12.63
N LEU A 128 -0.89 -12.68 13.82
CA LEU A 128 -0.73 -11.24 14.00
C LEU A 128 0.52 -10.74 13.26
N VAL A 129 1.67 -11.37 13.46
CA VAL A 129 2.92 -11.00 12.77
C VAL A 129 2.75 -11.12 11.25
N SER A 130 2.10 -12.18 10.77
CA SER A 130 1.82 -12.36 9.34
C SER A 130 0.94 -11.22 8.80
N ALA A 131 -0.11 -10.83 9.52
CA ALA A 131 -0.96 -9.71 9.12
C ALA A 131 -0.22 -8.36 9.11
N VAL A 132 0.65 -8.11 10.11
CA VAL A 132 1.50 -6.92 10.14
C VAL A 132 2.43 -6.89 8.93
N LEU A 133 3.13 -7.98 8.64
CA LEU A 133 4.08 -8.05 7.53
C LEU A 133 3.39 -7.96 6.16
N LEU A 134 2.24 -8.63 5.99
CA LEU A 134 1.44 -8.53 4.78
C LEU A 134 0.95 -7.11 4.56
N GLY A 135 0.39 -6.47 5.60
CA GLY A 135 -0.10 -5.09 5.52
C GLY A 135 1.02 -4.08 5.28
N ALA A 136 2.19 -4.27 5.91
CA ALA A 136 3.36 -3.45 5.67
C ALA A 136 3.87 -3.56 4.23
N GLY A 137 3.88 -4.77 3.65
CA GLY A 137 4.23 -4.95 2.24
C GLY A 137 3.18 -4.34 1.29
N ASP A 138 1.89 -4.54 1.58
CA ASP A 138 0.76 -4.07 0.75
C ASP A 138 0.77 -2.53 0.63
N SER A 139 1.09 -1.85 1.74
CA SER A 139 1.21 -0.40 1.80
C SER A 139 2.23 0.21 0.83
N VAL A 140 3.28 -0.55 0.49
CA VAL A 140 4.26 -0.12 -0.51
C VAL A 140 3.61 -0.09 -1.89
N PHE A 141 2.89 -1.14 -2.24
CA PHE A 141 2.21 -1.23 -3.52
C PHE A 141 1.11 -0.19 -3.63
N GLU A 142 0.31 0.03 -2.58
CA GLU A 142 -0.77 1.01 -2.61
C GLU A 142 -0.24 2.46 -2.73
N SER A 143 0.76 2.82 -1.93
CA SER A 143 1.30 4.20 -1.92
C SER A 143 2.17 4.51 -3.14
N GLN A 144 3.07 3.61 -3.52
CA GLN A 144 4.08 3.89 -4.54
C GLN A 144 3.56 3.78 -5.96
N LEU A 145 2.59 2.89 -6.20
CA LEU A 145 2.05 2.66 -7.54
C LEU A 145 1.32 3.92 -8.06
N SER A 146 0.56 4.60 -7.19
CA SER A 146 -0.05 5.90 -7.49
C SER A 146 1.01 6.98 -7.78
N ALA A 147 2.07 7.05 -6.98
CA ALA A 147 3.15 8.02 -7.16
C ALA A 147 3.93 7.81 -8.47
N VAL A 148 4.14 6.55 -8.85
CA VAL A 148 4.79 6.19 -10.11
C VAL A 148 3.93 6.61 -11.31
N PHE A 149 2.61 6.36 -11.27
CA PHE A 149 1.69 6.83 -12.31
C PHE A 149 1.69 8.35 -12.46
N GLN A 150 1.64 9.08 -11.35
CA GLN A 150 1.71 10.55 -11.39
C GLN A 150 3.02 11.03 -12.04
N THR A 151 4.14 10.40 -11.69
CA THR A 151 5.45 10.79 -12.25
C THR A 151 5.48 10.60 -13.78
N PHE A 152 4.84 9.56 -14.32
CA PHE A 152 4.82 9.32 -15.76
C PHE A 152 3.90 10.26 -16.54
N PHE A 153 2.73 10.58 -15.99
CA PHE A 153 1.73 11.37 -16.72
C PHE A 153 1.89 12.90 -16.57
N HIS A 154 2.53 13.39 -15.51
CA HIS A 154 2.76 14.83 -15.33
C HIS A 154 3.77 15.45 -16.31
N VAL A 155 4.57 14.65 -17.02
CA VAL A 155 5.59 15.15 -17.96
C VAL A 155 4.96 15.77 -19.23
N HIS A 156 3.71 15.43 -19.55
CA HIS A 156 3.09 15.86 -20.81
C HIS A 156 2.43 17.25 -20.78
N ASP A 157 2.27 17.86 -19.61
CA ASP A 157 1.65 19.19 -19.47
C ASP A 157 2.67 20.33 -19.41
N ALA A 158 3.96 20.05 -19.58
CA ALA A 158 4.96 21.10 -19.77
C ALA A 158 4.70 21.79 -21.12
N SER A 159 3.97 22.91 -21.07
CA SER A 159 3.63 23.72 -22.24
C SER A 159 4.88 23.93 -23.11
N PRO A 160 4.78 23.83 -24.45
CA PRO A 160 5.88 24.21 -25.32
C PRO A 160 6.31 25.61 -24.90
N THR A 161 7.58 25.73 -24.50
CA THR A 161 8.17 27.02 -24.17
C THR A 161 7.83 27.94 -25.34
N PRO A 162 7.11 29.06 -25.13
CA PRO A 162 6.83 29.98 -26.21
C PRO A 162 8.17 30.30 -26.88
N PRO A 163 8.25 30.27 -28.22
CA PRO A 163 9.49 30.49 -28.92
C PRO A 163 10.12 31.75 -28.36
N SER A 164 11.32 31.62 -27.78
CA SER A 164 12.07 32.73 -27.23
C SER A 164 12.01 33.87 -28.22
N SER A 165 11.39 35.00 -27.82
CA SER A 165 11.38 36.21 -28.61
C SER A 165 12.80 36.45 -29.13
N PRO A 166 12.98 36.78 -30.42
CA PRO A 166 14.30 36.89 -31.03
C PRO A 166 15.18 37.77 -30.17
N THR A 167 16.29 37.21 -29.71
CA THR A 167 17.33 37.91 -28.97
C THR A 167 17.88 39.00 -29.89
N ILE A 168 17.35 40.23 -29.76
CA ILE A 168 18.01 41.42 -30.28
C ILE A 168 19.28 41.57 -29.44
N ALA A 169 20.42 41.33 -30.07
CA ALA A 169 21.74 41.44 -29.47
C ALA A 169 21.92 42.83 -28.82
N PRO A 170 22.16 42.94 -27.51
CA PRO A 170 22.58 44.20 -26.93
C PRO A 170 24.06 44.42 -27.24
N ALA A 171 24.35 45.60 -27.77
CA ALA A 171 25.71 46.09 -27.96
C ALA A 171 26.49 46.06 -26.63
N ALA A 172 27.77 45.69 -26.75
CA ALA A 172 28.70 45.52 -25.66
C ALA A 172 28.77 46.74 -24.73
N GLY A 173 28.54 46.52 -23.43
CA GLY A 173 28.82 47.46 -22.35
C GLY A 173 29.31 46.72 -21.11
N PRO A 174 30.47 47.08 -20.53
CA PRO A 174 30.98 46.45 -19.33
C PRO A 174 30.53 47.23 -18.09
N THR A 175 29.62 46.67 -17.29
CA THR A 175 29.44 47.12 -15.90
C THR A 175 29.13 45.94 -15.00
N SER A 176 30.09 45.69 -14.11
CA SER A 176 29.99 44.87 -12.91
C SER A 176 28.79 45.26 -12.05
N SER A 177 27.97 44.28 -11.69
CA SER A 177 26.97 44.40 -10.64
C SER A 177 26.97 43.11 -9.83
N ALA A 178 27.34 43.23 -8.56
CA ALA A 178 27.36 42.16 -7.58
C ALA A 178 25.93 41.68 -7.32
N ALA A 179 25.65 40.43 -7.70
CA ALA A 179 24.39 39.76 -7.41
C ALA A 179 24.33 39.39 -5.92
N SER A 180 23.46 40.07 -5.18
CA SER A 180 23.08 39.68 -3.81
C SER A 180 22.38 38.32 -3.83
N PRO A 181 22.71 37.37 -2.93
CA PRO A 181 22.02 36.10 -2.84
C PRO A 181 20.58 36.34 -2.37
N SER A 182 19.62 36.16 -3.27
CA SER A 182 18.19 36.17 -2.93
C SER A 182 17.88 34.99 -2.00
N HIS A 183 17.43 35.30 -0.79
CA HIS A 183 16.89 34.33 0.15
C HIS A 183 15.74 33.55 -0.52
N PRO A 184 15.70 32.21 -0.46
CA PRO A 184 14.58 31.44 -0.97
C PRO A 184 13.32 31.80 -0.18
N ASP A 185 12.30 32.26 -0.89
CA ASP A 185 11.01 32.68 -0.35
C ASP A 185 10.30 31.46 0.25
N PRO A 186 10.07 31.37 1.58
CA PRO A 186 9.62 30.15 2.25
C PRO A 186 8.12 29.81 2.04
N GLY A 187 7.44 30.39 1.05
CA GLY A 187 5.97 30.43 1.01
C GLY A 187 5.27 29.62 -0.08
N ILE A 188 5.94 29.26 -1.18
CA ILE A 188 5.26 28.67 -2.35
C ILE A 188 5.70 27.23 -2.50
N MET A 189 5.07 26.35 -1.70
CA MET A 189 5.12 24.91 -1.93
C MET A 189 4.61 24.63 -3.34
N ASP A 190 5.44 23.96 -4.14
CA ASP A 190 5.17 23.69 -5.56
C ASP A 190 3.80 23.00 -5.70
N PRO A 191 2.92 23.44 -6.62
CA PRO A 191 1.62 22.81 -6.86
C PRO A 191 1.69 21.28 -7.00
N SER A 192 2.80 20.77 -7.54
CA SER A 192 3.05 19.33 -7.67
C SER A 192 3.21 18.63 -6.31
N GLU A 193 3.88 19.26 -5.34
CA GLU A 193 4.03 18.73 -3.97
C GLU A 193 2.69 18.71 -3.21
N ARG A 194 1.85 19.74 -3.42
CA ARG A 194 0.50 19.81 -2.83
C ARG A 194 -0.42 18.70 -3.33
N LEU A 195 -0.34 18.40 -4.63
CA LEU A 195 -1.13 17.32 -5.24
C LEU A 195 -0.69 15.94 -4.72
N LEU A 196 0.62 15.72 -4.61
CA LEU A 196 1.19 14.46 -4.08
C LEU A 196 0.76 14.23 -2.62
N ALA A 197 0.78 15.29 -1.81
CA ALA A 197 0.27 15.24 -0.44
C ALA A 197 -1.25 14.95 -0.37
N ALA A 198 -2.04 15.57 -1.24
CA ALA A 198 -3.49 15.35 -1.30
C ALA A 198 -3.86 13.92 -1.74
N MET A 199 -3.14 13.35 -2.69
CA MET A 199 -3.41 11.98 -3.17
C MET A 199 -2.97 10.91 -2.15
N ALA A 200 -1.87 11.14 -1.42
CA ALA A 200 -1.49 10.31 -0.28
C ALA A 200 -2.58 10.29 0.81
N GLN A 201 -3.29 11.40 1.00
CA GLN A 201 -4.41 11.45 1.94
C GLN A 201 -5.60 10.60 1.48
N ILE A 202 -5.93 10.55 0.18
CA ILE A 202 -7.09 9.77 -0.31
C ILE A 202 -6.92 8.27 -0.06
N GLY A 203 -5.74 7.71 -0.34
CA GLY A 203 -5.44 6.31 -0.06
C GLY A 203 -5.51 6.00 1.44
N LEU A 204 -4.95 6.89 2.27
CA LEU A 204 -5.01 6.78 3.73
C LEU A 204 -6.47 6.76 4.22
N TRP A 205 -7.32 7.68 3.77
CA TRP A 205 -8.73 7.73 4.18
C TRP A 205 -9.53 6.51 3.73
N ARG A 206 -9.22 5.95 2.56
CA ARG A 206 -9.85 4.70 2.09
C ARG A 206 -9.47 3.52 2.98
N SER A 207 -8.18 3.34 3.28
CA SER A 207 -7.71 2.26 4.15
C SER A 207 -8.26 2.43 5.58
N VAL A 208 -8.28 3.66 6.11
CA VAL A 208 -8.89 3.97 7.41
C VAL A 208 -10.38 3.68 7.41
N GLY A 209 -11.11 4.07 6.36
CA GLY A 209 -12.53 3.78 6.21
C GLY A 209 -12.82 2.28 6.23
N GLN A 210 -12.02 1.48 5.51
CA GLN A 210 -12.12 0.02 5.53
C GLN A 210 -11.81 -0.56 6.91
N ALA A 211 -10.75 -0.10 7.58
CA ALA A 211 -10.43 -0.54 8.93
C ALA A 211 -11.58 -0.25 9.91
N VAL A 212 -12.12 0.97 9.90
CA VAL A 212 -13.25 1.37 10.76
C VAL A 212 -14.49 0.53 10.45
N GLN A 213 -14.80 0.31 9.17
CA GLN A 213 -15.92 -0.54 8.76
C GLN A 213 -15.77 -1.96 9.31
N PHE A 214 -14.57 -2.55 9.20
CA PHE A 214 -14.29 -3.88 9.76
C PHE A 214 -14.43 -3.93 11.28
N PHE A 215 -13.90 -2.94 12.01
CA PHE A 215 -14.05 -2.88 13.47
C PHE A 215 -15.52 -2.73 13.89
N LEU A 216 -16.30 -1.90 13.19
CA LEU A 216 -17.73 -1.75 13.44
C LEU A 216 -18.51 -3.03 13.16
N SER A 217 -18.22 -3.71 12.05
CA SER A 217 -18.83 -4.99 11.72
C SER A 217 -18.49 -6.07 12.75
N ALA A 218 -17.24 -6.14 13.21
CA ALA A 218 -16.82 -7.06 14.26
C ALA A 218 -17.51 -6.78 15.61
N ALA A 219 -17.60 -5.50 15.98
CA ALA A 219 -18.28 -5.07 17.19
C ALA A 219 -19.78 -5.40 17.15
N MET A 220 -20.43 -5.18 16.00
CA MET A 220 -21.84 -5.53 15.79
C MET A 220 -22.08 -7.04 15.82
N ALA A 221 -21.23 -7.85 15.18
CA ALA A 221 -21.36 -9.30 15.22
C ALA A 221 -21.32 -9.84 16.66
N ARG A 222 -20.36 -9.34 17.46
CA ARG A 222 -20.25 -9.69 18.88
C ARG A 222 -21.47 -9.24 19.70
N TRP A 223 -22.02 -8.07 19.41
CA TRP A 223 -23.22 -7.55 20.09
C TRP A 223 -24.48 -8.37 19.77
N LEU A 224 -24.57 -8.89 18.54
CA LEU A 224 -25.69 -9.72 18.09
C LEU A 224 -25.58 -11.19 18.52
N GLY A 225 -24.53 -11.58 19.22
CA GLY A 225 -24.33 -12.94 19.71
C GLY A 225 -23.96 -13.96 18.62
N ALA A 226 -23.36 -13.48 17.52
CA ALA A 226 -22.78 -14.31 16.47
C ALA A 226 -21.28 -14.54 16.74
#